data_AF-A0A2P9HKI2-F1
#
_entry.id   AF-A0A2P9HKI2-F1
#
_cell.length_a   1.000
_cell.length_b   1.000
_cell.length_c   1.000
_cell.angle_alpha   90.00
_cell.angle_beta   90.00
_cell.angle_gamma   90.00
#
_symmetry.space_group_name_H-M   'P 1'
#
loop_
_entity.id
_entity.type
_entity.pdbx_description
1 polymer ?
#
loop_
_entity_poly.entity_id
_entity_poly.type
_entity_poly.pdbx_seq_one_letter_code
_entity_poly.pdbx_strand_id
1 'polypeptide(L)'
;MAFLSRTLLATVLLSASALPFGALAEESAGQPLATGYHSSGQVTAEVSGAIRDGDKLTVKVRFKNATEGDNVSSTLYSSMSDKEYENDYYLLAGVKKYLLLKDSEGKPLTPTSVSLFGKGPVVGVWHGVFPAPPKDQKVTLYIKGVEPLGPFAVPAE
;
A
#
# COMPACT_ATOMS: atom_id res chain seq x y z
N MET A 1 19.53 37.70 72.05
CA MET A 1 18.59 36.57 71.93
C MET A 1 18.57 36.16 70.46
N ALA A 2 18.94 34.90 70.18
CA ALA A 2 19.04 34.35 68.83
C ALA A 2 18.35 32.99 68.79
N PHE A 3 17.84 32.63 67.59
CA PHE A 3 17.28 31.34 67.17
C PHE A 3 15.91 31.00 67.79
N LEU A 4 14.92 30.34 67.16
CA LEU A 4 14.76 29.46 65.98
C LEU A 4 13.40 29.83 65.32
N SER A 5 13.01 29.49 64.10
CA SER A 5 12.89 28.14 63.52
C SER A 5 12.69 28.24 62.01
N ARG A 6 13.49 27.46 61.27
CA ARG A 6 13.31 27.16 59.86
C ARG A 6 12.42 25.93 59.74
N THR A 7 11.29 26.04 59.05
CA THR A 7 10.48 24.88 58.63
C THR A 7 10.55 24.80 57.11
N LEU A 8 11.36 23.86 56.61
CA LEU A 8 11.44 23.51 55.18
C LEU A 8 10.30 22.52 54.88
N LEU A 9 9.35 22.92 54.04
CA LEU A 9 8.36 22.02 53.47
C LEU A 9 8.97 21.36 52.22
N ALA A 10 9.09 20.03 52.25
CA ALA A 10 9.60 19.22 51.15
C ALA A 10 8.49 18.98 50.10
N THR A 11 8.73 19.44 48.87
CA THR A 11 7.85 19.19 47.72
C THR A 11 8.17 17.81 47.13
N VAL A 12 7.23 16.86 47.22
CA VAL A 12 7.30 15.57 46.52
C VAL A 12 6.78 15.77 45.09
N LEU A 13 7.68 15.74 44.11
CA LEU A 13 7.35 15.67 42.68
C LEU A 13 7.03 14.21 42.32
N LEU A 14 5.75 13.92 42.08
CA LEU A 14 5.29 12.63 41.57
C LEU A 14 5.41 12.64 40.04
N SER A 15 6.52 12.13 39.52
CA SER A 15 6.75 11.98 38.08
C SER A 15 5.94 10.80 37.54
N ALA A 16 4.78 11.08 36.94
CA ALA A 16 4.02 10.10 36.17
C ALA A 16 4.75 9.81 34.85
N SER A 17 5.38 8.65 34.74
CA SER A 17 5.96 8.16 33.49
C SER A 17 4.84 7.78 32.52
N ALA A 18 4.50 8.69 31.60
CA ALA A 18 3.66 8.37 30.46
C ALA A 18 4.44 7.41 29.54
N LEU A 19 4.04 6.13 29.52
CA LEU A 19 4.48 5.19 28.51
C LEU A 19 3.99 5.70 27.14
N PRO A 20 4.86 5.89 26.14
CA PRO A 20 4.38 6.12 24.79
C PRO A 20 3.75 4.81 24.31
N PHE A 21 2.41 4.78 24.33
CA PHE A 21 1.64 3.84 23.52
C PHE A 21 2.21 3.89 22.11
N GLY A 22 2.57 2.72 21.60
CA GLY A 22 3.21 2.55 20.30
C GLY A 22 2.50 3.39 19.24
N ALA A 23 3.30 4.17 18.52
CA ALA A 23 2.87 4.78 17.28
C ALA A 23 2.37 3.65 16.38
N LEU A 24 1.04 3.51 16.27
CA LEU A 24 0.43 3.04 15.05
C LEU A 24 1.01 3.95 13.97
N ALA A 25 1.88 3.40 13.13
CA ALA A 25 2.36 4.10 11.97
C ALA A 25 1.11 4.55 11.20
N GLU A 26 0.79 5.83 11.29
CA GLU A 26 -0.06 6.50 10.32
C GLU A 26 0.55 6.13 8.96
N GLU A 27 -0.18 5.34 8.17
CA GLU A 27 0.12 5.19 6.75
C GLU A 27 -0.04 6.59 6.16
N SER A 28 1.07 7.34 6.16
CA SER A 28 1.16 8.67 5.59
C SER A 28 0.52 8.60 4.21
N ALA A 29 -0.58 9.33 4.03
CA ALA A 29 -1.25 9.47 2.76
C ALA A 29 -0.37 10.32 1.82
N GLY A 30 0.77 9.77 1.43
CA GLY A 30 1.64 10.33 0.43
C GLY A 30 0.93 10.41 -0.91
N GLN A 31 1.46 11.27 -1.78
CA GLN A 31 1.02 11.30 -3.17
C GLN A 31 1.23 9.91 -3.79
N PRO A 32 0.26 9.43 -4.59
CA PRO A 32 0.40 8.13 -5.23
C PRO A 32 1.58 8.13 -6.21
N LEU A 33 2.29 7.00 -6.28
CA LEU A 33 3.43 6.83 -7.19
C LEU A 33 3.00 6.80 -8.66
N ALA A 34 1.78 6.34 -8.91
CA ALA A 34 1.11 6.33 -10.20
C ALA A 34 -0.39 6.21 -10.00
N THR A 35 -1.17 6.65 -10.99
CA THR A 35 -2.63 6.55 -11.01
C THR A 35 -3.12 6.05 -12.35
N GLY A 36 -4.33 5.50 -12.39
CA GLY A 36 -4.99 5.06 -13.61
C GLY A 36 -6.45 4.71 -13.34
N TYR A 37 -7.31 4.83 -14.34
CA TYR A 37 -8.73 4.51 -14.19
C TYR A 37 -8.98 3.00 -14.28
N HIS A 38 -9.89 2.51 -13.44
CA HIS A 38 -10.54 1.22 -13.69
C HIS A 38 -11.52 1.37 -14.85
N SER A 39 -11.66 0.33 -15.65
CA SER A 39 -12.49 0.26 -16.87
C SER A 39 -13.98 0.56 -16.66
N SER A 40 -14.48 0.46 -15.41
CA SER A 40 -15.83 0.91 -15.07
C SER A 40 -16.02 2.43 -15.09
N GLY A 41 -14.94 3.21 -15.06
CA GLY A 41 -14.96 4.68 -14.95
C GLY A 41 -15.32 5.21 -13.55
N GLN A 42 -15.70 4.34 -12.61
CA GLN A 42 -16.15 4.72 -11.27
C GLN A 42 -15.02 4.73 -10.22
N VAL A 43 -13.82 4.26 -10.61
CA VAL A 43 -12.72 4.02 -9.66
C VAL A 43 -11.40 4.49 -10.26
N THR A 44 -10.62 5.20 -9.46
CA THR A 44 -9.21 5.51 -9.73
C THR A 44 -8.34 4.55 -8.93
N ALA A 45 -7.49 3.77 -9.60
CA ALA A 45 -6.44 3.00 -8.95
C ALA A 45 -5.23 3.91 -8.68
N GLU A 46 -4.68 3.80 -7.48
CA GLU A 46 -3.52 4.57 -7.05
C GLU A 46 -2.48 3.62 -6.48
N VAL A 47 -1.26 3.64 -7.04
CA VAL A 47 -0.10 2.96 -6.44
C VAL A 47 0.27 3.74 -5.18
N SER A 48 -0.17 3.25 -4.02
CA SER A 48 0.06 3.90 -2.72
C SER A 48 1.42 3.59 -2.14
N GLY A 49 2.10 2.54 -2.64
CA GLY A 49 3.46 2.23 -2.20
C GLY A 49 4.11 1.14 -3.05
N ALA A 50 5.43 1.20 -3.09
CA ALA A 50 6.30 0.16 -3.59
C ALA A 50 7.34 -0.08 -2.49
N ILE A 51 7.55 -1.34 -2.10
CA ILE A 51 8.43 -1.72 -0.99
C ILE A 51 9.37 -2.79 -1.50
N ARG A 52 10.67 -2.48 -1.53
CA ARG A 52 11.71 -3.44 -1.87
C ARG A 52 12.15 -4.17 -0.61
N ASP A 53 12.29 -5.49 -0.70
CA ASP A 53 12.85 -6.36 0.33
C ASP A 53 13.72 -7.41 -0.36
N GLY A 54 15.04 -7.20 -0.36
CA GLY A 54 16.00 -8.04 -1.08
C GLY A 54 15.69 -8.22 -2.57
N ASP A 55 15.27 -9.44 -2.92
CA ASP A 55 14.92 -9.87 -4.28
C ASP A 55 13.43 -9.72 -4.61
N LYS A 56 12.63 -9.14 -3.70
CA LYS A 56 11.19 -8.93 -3.86
C LYS A 56 10.83 -7.46 -3.92
N LEU A 57 9.77 -7.18 -4.68
CA LEU A 57 9.10 -5.89 -4.72
C LEU A 57 7.62 -6.10 -4.43
N THR A 58 7.14 -5.54 -3.34
CA THR A 58 5.71 -5.49 -3.01
C THR A 58 5.14 -4.17 -3.49
N VAL A 59 4.14 -4.21 -4.38
CA VAL A 59 3.41 -3.03 -4.83
C VAL A 59 2.03 -3.01 -4.18
N LYS A 60 1.67 -1.90 -3.55
CA LYS A 60 0.38 -1.66 -2.92
C LYS A 60 -0.44 -0.71 -3.79
N VAL A 61 -1.70 -1.05 -4.01
CA VAL A 61 -2.67 -0.25 -4.75
C VAL A 61 -3.89 -0.02 -3.89
N ARG A 62 -4.33 1.23 -3.80
CA ARG A 62 -5.64 1.59 -3.24
C ARG A 62 -6.56 2.01 -4.38
N PHE A 63 -7.80 1.56 -4.33
CA PHE A 63 -8.83 1.93 -5.29
C PHE A 63 -9.71 2.99 -4.65
N LYS A 64 -9.73 4.17 -5.25
CA LYS A 64 -10.51 5.31 -4.79
C LYS A 64 -11.76 5.50 -5.61
N ASN A 65 -12.81 5.95 -4.97
CA ASN A 65 -14.01 6.37 -5.68
C ASN A 65 -13.68 7.57 -6.59
N ALA A 66 -13.98 7.48 -7.88
CA ALA A 66 -13.70 8.54 -8.84
C ALA A 66 -14.64 9.75 -8.65
N THR A 67 -15.81 9.53 -8.07
CA THR A 67 -16.78 10.59 -7.76
C THR A 67 -17.24 10.43 -6.32
N GLU A 68 -16.91 11.40 -5.47
CA GLU A 68 -17.20 11.31 -4.04
C GLU A 68 -18.69 11.11 -3.77
N GLY A 69 -19.02 10.11 -2.94
CA GLY A 69 -20.39 9.78 -2.57
C GLY A 69 -21.11 8.82 -3.51
N ASP A 70 -20.59 8.57 -4.71
CA ASP A 70 -21.16 7.58 -5.64
C ASP A 70 -21.00 6.16 -5.10
N ASN A 71 -21.92 5.27 -5.47
CA ASN A 71 -21.84 3.88 -5.07
C ASN A 71 -21.00 3.08 -6.06
N VAL A 72 -19.83 2.62 -5.63
CA VAL A 72 -19.03 1.66 -6.39
C VAL A 72 -19.52 0.25 -6.07
N SER A 73 -19.74 -0.54 -7.12
CA SER A 73 -20.02 -1.97 -7.01
C SER A 73 -19.43 -2.69 -8.21
N SER A 74 -18.19 -3.12 -8.08
CA SER A 74 -17.45 -3.86 -9.10
C SER A 74 -16.58 -4.93 -8.45
N THR A 75 -16.23 -5.97 -9.20
CA THR A 75 -15.24 -6.97 -8.77
C THR A 75 -14.05 -6.85 -9.71
N LEU A 76 -12.84 -6.69 -9.14
CA LEU A 76 -11.61 -6.69 -9.93
C LEU A 76 -11.33 -8.11 -10.44
N TYR A 77 -11.39 -9.08 -9.54
CA TYR A 77 -11.43 -10.52 -9.86
C TYR A 77 -11.96 -11.33 -8.67
N SER A 78 -12.65 -12.43 -8.93
CA SER A 78 -13.09 -13.42 -7.93
C SER A 78 -12.10 -14.56 -7.74
N SER A 79 -11.28 -14.80 -8.75
CA SER A 79 -10.18 -15.74 -8.80
C SER A 79 -9.27 -15.34 -9.97
N MET A 80 -8.03 -15.85 -10.00
CA MET A 80 -7.08 -15.59 -11.07
C MET A 80 -6.79 -16.90 -11.81
N SER A 81 -7.17 -16.97 -13.08
CA SER A 81 -6.76 -18.08 -13.96
C SER A 81 -5.28 -17.97 -14.33
N ASP A 82 -4.65 -19.08 -14.75
CA ASP A 82 -3.26 -19.05 -15.21
C ASP A 82 -3.05 -18.08 -16.37
N LYS A 83 -4.01 -18.00 -17.30
CA LYS A 83 -3.96 -17.05 -18.41
C LYS A 83 -3.97 -15.60 -17.93
N GLU A 84 -4.81 -15.28 -16.95
CA GLU A 84 -4.85 -13.93 -16.37
C GLU A 84 -3.57 -13.62 -15.60
N TYR A 85 -3.08 -14.56 -14.78
CA TYR A 85 -1.80 -14.45 -14.07
C TYR A 85 -0.65 -14.14 -15.04
N GLU A 86 -0.57 -14.86 -16.17
CA GLU A 86 0.50 -14.68 -17.14
C GLU A 86 0.37 -13.39 -17.94
N ASN A 87 -0.84 -12.92 -18.24
CA ASN A 87 -1.06 -11.87 -19.23
C ASN A 87 -1.47 -10.52 -18.66
N ASP A 88 -2.14 -10.49 -17.52
CA ASP A 88 -2.85 -9.29 -17.06
C ASP A 88 -2.30 -8.70 -15.75
N TYR A 89 -1.48 -9.43 -15.00
CA TYR A 89 -0.91 -9.00 -13.71
C TYR A 89 0.62 -9.08 -13.70
N TYR A 90 1.28 -7.99 -14.07
CA TYR A 90 2.74 -7.96 -14.20
C TYR A 90 3.33 -6.56 -14.04
N LEU A 91 4.62 -6.52 -13.70
CA LEU A 91 5.44 -5.32 -13.88
C LEU A 91 6.18 -5.38 -15.20
N LEU A 92 6.28 -4.24 -15.87
CA LEU A 92 7.16 -4.03 -17.01
C LEU A 92 8.28 -3.07 -16.60
N ALA A 93 9.53 -3.52 -16.71
CA ALA A 93 10.72 -2.70 -16.50
C ALA A 93 11.55 -2.69 -17.78
N GLY A 94 11.58 -1.56 -18.49
CA GLY A 94 12.10 -1.50 -19.86
C GLY A 94 11.34 -2.46 -20.78
N VAL A 95 12.03 -3.46 -21.31
CA VAL A 95 11.44 -4.50 -22.18
C VAL A 95 11.15 -5.82 -21.46
N LYS A 96 11.45 -5.90 -20.15
CA LYS A 96 11.34 -7.15 -19.38
C LYS A 96 10.06 -7.17 -18.56
N LYS A 97 9.32 -8.27 -18.71
CA LYS A 97 8.11 -8.58 -17.96
C LYS A 97 8.46 -9.37 -16.69
N TYR A 98 7.87 -8.97 -15.57
CA TYR A 98 8.02 -9.59 -14.25
C TYR A 98 6.64 -10.03 -13.76
N LEU A 99 6.43 -11.33 -13.63
CA LEU A 99 5.19 -11.91 -13.13
C LEU A 99 5.13 -11.84 -11.61
N LEU A 100 3.92 -11.94 -11.05
CA LEU A 100 3.74 -12.15 -9.61
C LEU A 100 4.54 -13.37 -9.16
N LEU A 101 5.18 -13.29 -8.00
CA LEU A 101 5.76 -14.46 -7.34
C LEU A 101 4.64 -15.41 -6.92
N LYS A 102 4.97 -16.69 -6.84
CA LYS A 102 4.09 -17.73 -6.29
C LYS A 102 4.66 -18.24 -4.97
N ASP A 103 3.80 -18.68 -4.07
CA ASP A 103 4.19 -19.42 -2.87
C ASP A 103 4.63 -20.86 -3.22
N SER A 104 5.01 -21.63 -2.21
CA SER A 104 5.43 -23.02 -2.37
C SER A 104 4.31 -23.96 -2.87
N GLU A 105 3.05 -23.53 -2.81
CA GLU A 105 1.89 -24.27 -3.31
C GLU A 105 1.50 -23.81 -4.74
N GLY A 106 2.24 -22.87 -5.33
CA GLY A 106 2.00 -22.34 -6.67
C GLY A 106 0.93 -21.24 -6.72
N LYS A 107 0.47 -20.72 -5.58
CA LYS A 107 -0.51 -19.62 -5.53
C LYS A 107 0.19 -18.27 -5.68
N PRO A 108 -0.30 -17.36 -6.53
CA PRO A 108 0.27 -16.03 -6.66
C PRO A 108 0.23 -15.26 -5.32
N LEU A 109 1.30 -14.54 -5.01
CA LEU A 109 1.43 -13.68 -3.83
C LEU A 109 0.68 -12.36 -4.03
N THR A 110 -0.65 -12.46 -4.01
CA THR A 110 -1.63 -11.38 -4.17
C THR A 110 -2.95 -11.84 -3.51
N PRO A 111 -3.91 -10.96 -3.19
CA PRO A 111 -5.21 -11.39 -2.68
C PRO A 111 -5.90 -12.41 -3.59
N THR A 112 -6.59 -13.39 -3.04
CA THR A 112 -7.28 -14.44 -3.84
C THR A 112 -8.50 -13.91 -4.60
N SER A 113 -9.10 -12.84 -4.08
CA SER A 113 -10.19 -12.10 -4.72
C SER A 113 -10.13 -10.63 -4.28
N VAL A 114 -10.62 -9.73 -5.13
CA VAL A 114 -10.72 -8.30 -4.82
C VAL A 114 -12.07 -7.76 -5.30
N SER A 115 -12.87 -7.29 -4.36
CA SER A 115 -14.10 -6.53 -4.61
C SER A 115 -13.86 -5.04 -4.38
N LEU A 116 -14.44 -4.23 -5.25
CA LEU A 116 -14.44 -2.77 -5.18
C LEU A 116 -15.85 -2.34 -4.81
N PHE A 117 -16.09 -1.99 -3.55
CA PHE A 117 -17.44 -1.73 -3.07
C PHE A 117 -17.49 -0.60 -2.04
N GLY A 118 -18.54 0.21 -2.14
CA GLY A 118 -18.91 1.20 -1.14
C GLY A 118 -18.99 2.62 -1.69
N LYS A 119 -19.22 3.57 -0.77
CA LYS A 119 -19.36 5.00 -1.06
C LYS A 119 -18.22 5.85 -0.49
N GLY A 120 -17.32 5.23 0.26
CA GLY A 120 -16.19 5.90 0.90
C GLY A 120 -15.11 6.32 -0.11
N PRO A 121 -14.12 7.10 0.34
CA PRO A 121 -13.02 7.57 -0.51
C PRO A 121 -12.13 6.43 -1.03
N VAL A 122 -12.03 5.33 -0.28
CA VAL A 122 -11.36 4.09 -0.67
C VAL A 122 -12.41 2.98 -0.71
N VAL A 123 -12.48 2.28 -1.83
CA VAL A 123 -13.47 1.24 -2.12
C VAL A 123 -12.85 -0.14 -2.31
N GLY A 124 -11.52 -0.23 -2.27
CA GLY A 124 -10.79 -1.50 -2.32
C GLY A 124 -9.28 -1.31 -2.17
N VAL A 125 -8.59 -2.41 -1.89
CA VAL A 125 -7.13 -2.48 -1.82
C VAL A 125 -6.64 -3.74 -2.53
N TRP A 126 -5.46 -3.63 -3.14
CA TRP A 126 -4.77 -4.76 -3.78
C TRP A 126 -3.28 -4.65 -3.49
N HIS A 127 -2.60 -5.80 -3.46
CA HIS A 127 -1.15 -5.84 -3.47
C HIS A 127 -0.65 -6.99 -4.33
N GLY A 128 0.55 -6.85 -4.86
CA GLY A 128 1.24 -7.92 -5.58
C GLY A 128 2.72 -7.94 -5.22
N VAL A 129 3.26 -9.14 -5.02
CA VAL A 129 4.69 -9.36 -4.81
C VAL A 129 5.32 -9.87 -6.10
N PHE A 130 6.37 -9.19 -6.56
CA PHE A 130 7.08 -9.47 -7.80
C PHE A 130 8.57 -9.73 -7.53
N PRO A 131 9.30 -10.41 -8.42
CA PRO A 131 10.75 -10.32 -8.41
C PRO A 131 11.16 -8.86 -8.58
N ALA A 132 12.07 -8.39 -7.73
CA ALA A 132 12.49 -7.01 -7.75
C ALA A 132 13.25 -6.69 -9.04
N PRO A 133 12.80 -5.70 -9.84
CA PRO A 133 13.56 -5.25 -11.00
C PRO A 133 14.92 -4.67 -10.59
N PRO A 134 15.88 -4.53 -11.53
CA PRO A 134 17.14 -3.85 -11.27
C PRO A 134 16.93 -2.50 -10.60
N LYS A 135 17.86 -2.12 -9.71
CA LYS A 135 17.85 -0.80 -9.06
C LYS A 135 17.80 0.31 -10.13
N ASP A 136 17.14 1.41 -9.78
CA ASP A 136 16.99 2.61 -10.61
C ASP A 136 16.18 2.45 -11.90
N GLN A 137 15.56 1.29 -12.15
CA GLN A 137 14.60 1.14 -13.23
C GLN A 137 13.22 1.65 -12.81
N LYS A 138 12.60 2.42 -13.71
CA LYS A 138 11.17 2.72 -13.61
C LYS A 138 10.36 1.54 -14.10
N VAL A 139 9.23 1.32 -13.45
CA VAL A 139 8.34 0.20 -13.72
C VAL A 139 6.93 0.69 -14.00
N THR A 140 6.21 -0.05 -14.83
CA THR A 140 4.76 0.13 -15.03
C THR A 140 4.06 -1.15 -14.58
N LEU A 141 3.07 -1.00 -13.71
CA LEU A 141 2.22 -2.08 -13.24
C LEU A 141 1.00 -2.23 -14.15
N TYR A 142 0.74 -3.46 -14.56
CA TYR A 142 -0.45 -3.85 -15.31
C TYR A 142 -1.34 -4.70 -14.40
N ILE A 143 -2.62 -4.34 -14.35
CA ILE A 143 -3.70 -5.05 -13.66
C ILE A 143 -4.86 -5.12 -14.65
N LYS A 144 -5.50 -6.28 -14.75
CA LYS A 144 -6.68 -6.47 -15.61
C LYS A 144 -7.73 -5.38 -15.36
N GLY A 145 -8.20 -4.75 -16.43
CA GLY A 145 -9.27 -3.75 -16.35
C GLY A 145 -8.87 -2.44 -15.68
N VAL A 146 -7.57 -2.19 -15.45
CA VAL A 146 -7.03 -0.91 -14.98
C VAL A 146 -6.07 -0.37 -16.02
N GLU A 147 -6.09 0.94 -16.26
CA GLU A 147 -5.06 1.60 -17.06
C GLU A 147 -3.66 1.32 -16.50
N PRO A 148 -2.61 1.24 -17.36
CA PRO A 148 -1.26 0.97 -16.89
C PRO A 148 -0.80 1.98 -15.83
N LEU A 149 -0.40 1.47 -14.67
CA LEU A 149 0.00 2.25 -13.50
C LEU A 149 1.51 2.49 -13.53
N GLY A 150 1.93 3.60 -14.12
CA GLY A 150 3.33 3.99 -14.16
C GLY A 150 3.65 4.97 -15.28
N PRO A 151 4.94 5.23 -15.55
CA PRO A 151 6.09 4.63 -14.88
C PRO A 151 6.35 5.22 -13.48
N PHE A 152 6.69 4.39 -12.49
CA PHE A 152 7.12 4.82 -11.16
C PHE A 152 8.48 4.22 -10.77
N ALA A 153 9.19 4.88 -9.86
CA ALA A 153 10.50 4.41 -9.38
C ALA A 153 10.35 3.30 -8.33
N VAL A 154 11.19 2.28 -8.42
CA VAL A 154 11.35 1.27 -7.36
C VAL A 154 12.26 1.86 -6.27
N PRO A 155 11.88 1.82 -4.98
CA PRO A 155 12.73 2.36 -3.92
C PRO A 155 14.06 1.59 -3.80
N ALA A 156 15.06 2.29 -3.29
CA ALA A 156 16.24 1.63 -2.74
C ALA A 156 15.87 0.81 -1.50
N GLU A 157 16.67 -0.22 -1.23
CA GLU A 157 16.57 -1.05 -0.01
C GLU A 157 16.93 -0.24 1.25
#